data_AF-A0A5C2CZY4-F1
#
_entry.id   AF-A0A5C2CZY4-F1
#
_cell.length_a   1.000
_cell.length_b   1.000
_cell.length_c   1.000
_cell.angle_alpha   90.00
_cell.angle_beta   90.00
_cell.angle_gamma   90.00
#
_symmetry.space_group_name_H-M   'P 1'
#
loop_
_entity.id
_entity.type
_entity.pdbx_description
1 polymer ?
#
loop_
_entity_poly.entity_id
_entity_poly.type
_entity_poly.pdbx_seq_one_letter_code
_entity_poly.pdbx_strand_id
1 'polypeptide(L)'
;MLEQPELIQLMLPLLRADFELCETHEYVPEPPLDCAFSIYGGLQDTGVTREELEAWREQTTSSFSLRLVPGDHFFLNGSSTILLGFLSQELHHITNQSVQQLASV
;
A
#
# COMPACT_ATOMS: atom_id res chain seq x y z
N MET A 1 -9.13 17.08 17.41
CA MET A 1 -8.15 16.20 18.09
C MET A 1 -7.01 17.00 18.70
N LEU A 2 -6.32 17.86 17.94
CA LEU A 2 -5.23 18.70 18.47
C LEU A 2 -5.67 19.77 19.48
N GLU A 3 -6.94 20.16 19.46
CA GLU A 3 -7.52 21.14 20.40
C GLU A 3 -8.05 20.52 21.71
N GLN A 4 -7.84 19.20 21.92
CA GLN A 4 -8.27 18.48 23.13
C GLN A 4 -7.07 17.75 23.75
N PRO A 5 -6.27 18.42 24.60
CA PRO A 5 -5.03 17.87 25.15
C PRO A 5 -5.23 16.55 25.92
N GLU A 6 -6.36 16.38 26.59
CA GLU A 6 -6.68 15.18 27.36
C GLU A 6 -6.86 13.96 26.44
N LEU A 7 -7.47 14.17 25.25
CA LEU A 7 -7.62 13.11 24.25
C LEU A 7 -6.27 12.71 23.66
N ILE A 8 -5.38 13.68 23.40
CA ILE A 8 -4.02 13.41 22.92
C ILE A 8 -3.26 12.60 23.96
N GLN A 9 -3.31 12.97 25.24
CA GLN A 9 -2.63 12.24 26.31
C GLN A 9 -3.10 10.78 26.41
N LEU A 10 -4.39 10.52 26.16
CA LEU A 10 -4.94 9.16 26.14
C LEU A 10 -4.46 8.35 24.92
N MET A 11 -4.35 8.98 23.75
CA MET A 11 -3.96 8.30 22.50
C MET A 11 -2.45 8.12 22.33
N LEU A 12 -1.63 9.01 22.92
CA LEU A 12 -0.18 9.01 22.75
C LEU A 12 0.50 7.66 23.10
N PRO A 13 0.13 6.96 24.19
CA PRO A 13 0.72 5.66 24.49
C PRO A 13 0.45 4.62 23.39
N LEU A 14 -0.76 4.61 22.82
CA LEU A 14 -1.13 3.70 21.73
C LEU A 14 -0.32 4.03 20.46
N LEU A 15 -0.33 5.29 20.05
CA LEU A 15 0.41 5.73 18.86
C LEU A 15 1.90 5.42 18.99
N ARG A 16 2.49 5.66 20.16
CA ARG A 16 3.91 5.32 20.40
C ARG A 16 4.19 3.84 20.27
N ALA A 17 3.34 2.98 20.80
CA ALA A 17 3.51 1.54 20.67
C ALA A 17 3.42 1.09 19.20
N ASP A 18 2.50 1.67 18.41
CA ASP A 18 2.38 1.38 16.98
C ASP A 18 3.62 1.84 16.20
N PHE A 19 4.14 3.04 16.49
CA PHE A 19 5.38 3.53 15.86
C PHE A 19 6.61 2.73 16.29
N GLU A 20 6.72 2.36 17.57
CA GLU A 20 7.83 1.54 18.07
C GLU A 20 7.90 0.20 17.33
N LEU A 21 6.76 -0.46 17.09
CA LEU A 21 6.71 -1.69 16.31
C LEU A 21 7.22 -1.49 14.87
N CYS A 22 6.79 -0.42 14.20
CA CYS A 22 7.22 -0.12 12.83
C CYS A 22 8.71 0.26 12.75
N GLU A 23 9.21 1.05 13.70
CA GLU A 23 10.60 1.55 13.70
C GLU A 23 11.62 0.50 14.14
N THR A 24 11.22 -0.42 15.01
CA THR A 24 12.12 -1.47 15.54
C THR A 24 12.01 -2.80 14.78
N HIS A 25 11.12 -2.90 13.79
CA HIS A 25 11.00 -4.09 12.97
C HIS A 25 12.27 -4.30 12.13
N GLU A 26 12.98 -5.39 12.41
CA GLU A 26 14.07 -5.87 11.56
C GLU A 26 13.55 -6.92 10.58
N TYR A 27 13.56 -6.56 9.29
CA TYR A 27 13.16 -7.48 8.23
C TYR A 27 14.14 -8.66 8.12
N VAL A 28 13.59 -9.88 8.15
CA VAL A 28 14.34 -11.11 7.87
C VAL A 28 13.97 -11.56 6.45
N PRO A 29 14.95 -11.70 5.53
CA PRO A 29 14.67 -12.11 4.15
C PRO A 29 13.98 -13.48 4.06
N GLU A 30 12.90 -13.53 3.28
CA GLU A 30 12.13 -14.74 2.97
C GLU A 30 11.98 -14.92 1.45
N PRO A 31 11.64 -16.12 0.96
CA PRO A 31 11.33 -16.32 -0.45
C PRO A 31 10.20 -15.37 -0.91
N PRO A 32 10.31 -14.77 -2.11
CA PRO A 32 9.26 -13.89 -2.64
C PRO A 32 7.93 -14.63 -2.81
N LEU A 33 6.82 -13.93 -2.61
CA LEU A 33 5.47 -14.50 -2.72
C LEU A 33 5.13 -14.85 -4.18
N ASP A 34 4.20 -15.77 -4.40
CA ASP A 34 3.74 -16.22 -5.73
C ASP A 34 2.49 -15.47 -6.23
N CYS A 35 2.07 -14.42 -5.53
CA CYS A 35 0.90 -13.62 -5.87
C CYS A 35 1.26 -12.25 -6.45
N ALA A 36 0.38 -11.73 -7.31
CA ALA A 36 0.56 -10.42 -7.93
C ALA A 36 0.53 -9.29 -6.90
N PHE A 37 1.44 -8.33 -7.02
CA PHE A 37 1.49 -7.15 -6.15
C PHE A 37 1.02 -5.90 -6.90
N SER A 38 0.14 -5.15 -6.24
CA SER A 38 -0.29 -3.82 -6.67
C SER A 38 0.06 -2.79 -5.60
N ILE A 39 1.08 -1.99 -5.88
CA ILE A 39 1.60 -1.00 -4.94
C ILE A 39 1.06 0.39 -5.28
N TYR A 40 0.64 1.12 -4.24
CA TYR A 40 0.10 2.48 -4.36
C TYR A 40 0.84 3.41 -3.41
N GLY A 41 1.29 4.56 -3.91
CA GLY A 41 1.99 5.57 -3.11
C GLY A 41 1.51 6.98 -3.41
N GLY A 42 1.68 7.90 -2.46
CA GLY A 42 1.38 9.32 -2.65
C GLY A 42 2.44 10.00 -3.52
N LEU A 43 2.03 10.76 -4.52
CA LEU A 43 2.95 11.50 -5.40
C LEU A 43 3.72 12.61 -4.67
N GLN A 44 3.16 13.12 -3.57
CA GLN A 44 3.77 14.12 -2.70
C GLN A 44 4.16 13.55 -1.33
N ASP A 45 4.20 12.22 -1.19
CA ASP A 45 4.68 11.61 0.04
C ASP A 45 6.17 11.92 0.23
N THR A 46 6.53 12.38 1.42
CA THR A 46 7.91 12.69 1.82
C THR A 46 8.46 11.67 2.82
N GLY A 47 7.60 10.82 3.37
CA GLY A 47 7.97 9.74 4.29
C GLY A 47 8.27 8.42 3.57
N VAL A 48 7.84 8.26 2.32
CA VAL A 48 8.12 7.08 1.50
C VAL A 48 8.54 7.52 0.10
N THR A 49 9.73 7.09 -0.30
CA THR A 49 10.30 7.38 -1.62
C THR A 49 9.76 6.44 -2.69
N ARG A 50 9.92 6.84 -3.95
CA ARG A 50 9.54 5.99 -5.08
C ARG A 50 10.40 4.71 -5.12
N GLU A 51 11.67 4.83 -4.79
CA GLU A 51 12.64 3.73 -4.79
C GLU A 51 12.24 2.66 -3.76
N GLU A 52 11.80 3.07 -2.57
CA GLU A 52 11.27 2.15 -1.54
C GLU A 52 10.00 1.44 -2.01
N LEU A 53 9.12 2.13 -2.75
CA LEU A 53 7.93 1.51 -3.35
C LEU A 53 8.32 0.54 -4.48
N GLU A 54 9.34 0.84 -5.27
CA GLU A 54 9.82 -0.03 -6.36
C GLU A 54 10.51 -1.29 -5.81
N ALA A 55 11.13 -1.24 -4.63
CA ALA A 55 11.80 -2.37 -3.99
C ALA A 55 10.84 -3.55 -3.69
N TRP A 56 9.53 -3.29 -3.56
CA TRP A 56 8.50 -4.33 -3.42
C TRP A 56 8.45 -5.30 -4.60
N ARG A 57 9.00 -4.94 -5.77
CA ARG A 57 9.15 -5.85 -6.91
C ARG A 57 9.95 -7.10 -6.54
N GLU A 58 10.92 -6.98 -5.63
CA GLU A 58 11.78 -8.10 -5.21
C GLU A 58 11.05 -9.08 -4.28
N GLN A 59 9.89 -8.69 -3.76
CA GLN A 59 9.10 -9.44 -2.78
C GLN A 59 7.99 -10.31 -3.41
N THR A 60 7.89 -10.33 -4.75
CA THR A 60 7.01 -11.23 -5.50
C THR A 60 7.72 -11.87 -6.69
N THR A 61 7.36 -13.12 -7.00
CA THR A 61 7.72 -13.82 -8.25
C THR A 61 6.68 -13.62 -9.36
N SER A 62 5.55 -12.98 -9.06
CA SER A 62 4.43 -12.76 -9.97
C SER A 62 4.48 -11.35 -10.58
N SER A 63 3.36 -10.89 -11.14
CA SER A 63 3.26 -9.54 -11.69
C SER A 63 3.36 -8.48 -10.60
N PHE A 64 3.95 -7.33 -10.97
CA PHE A 64 4.12 -6.17 -10.11
C PHE A 64 3.61 -4.92 -10.83
N SER A 65 2.74 -4.16 -10.18
CA SER A 65 2.33 -2.82 -10.60
C SER A 65 2.64 -1.81 -9.50
N LEU A 66 3.05 -0.61 -9.90
CA LEU A 66 3.21 0.54 -9.00
C LEU A 66 2.48 1.74 -9.61
N ARG A 67 1.60 2.37 -8.83
CA ARG A 67 0.93 3.61 -9.23
C ARG A 67 1.04 4.69 -8.15
N LEU A 68 1.49 5.87 -8.58
CA LEU A 68 1.48 7.06 -7.73
C LEU A 68 0.13 7.77 -7.86
N VAL A 69 -0.47 8.10 -6.72
CA VAL A 69 -1.76 8.74 -6.58
C VAL A 69 -1.53 10.19 -6.11
N PRO A 70 -2.24 11.19 -6.65
CA PRO A 70 -2.15 12.56 -6.14
C PRO A 70 -2.44 12.61 -4.64
N GLY A 71 -1.57 13.25 -3.86
CA GLY A 71 -1.65 13.33 -2.40
C GLY A 71 -0.30 13.03 -1.73
N ASP A 72 -0.23 13.36 -0.44
CA ASP A 72 0.88 13.04 0.45
C ASP A 72 0.74 11.61 1.00
N HIS A 73 1.36 11.33 2.14
CA HIS A 73 1.22 10.06 2.86
C HIS A 73 -0.24 9.63 3.11
N PHE A 74 -1.14 10.61 3.25
CA PHE A 74 -2.57 10.40 3.49
C PHE A 74 -3.40 10.56 2.21
N PHE A 75 -2.83 10.28 1.03
CA PHE A 75 -3.50 10.38 -0.28
C PHE A 75 -4.85 9.66 -0.34
N LEU A 76 -5.07 8.64 0.51
CA LEU A 76 -6.35 7.95 0.67
C LEU A 76 -7.51 8.90 1.02
N ASN A 77 -7.25 9.96 1.79
CA ASN A 77 -8.28 10.90 2.23
C ASN A 77 -8.71 11.86 1.11
N GLY A 78 -7.78 12.24 0.22
CA GLY A 78 -8.03 13.21 -0.85
C GLY A 78 -8.33 12.59 -2.21
N SER A 79 -7.87 11.38 -2.45
CA SER A 79 -7.86 10.75 -3.78
C SER A 79 -8.45 9.33 -3.79
N SER A 80 -9.32 9.01 -2.82
CA SER A 80 -10.00 7.71 -2.71
C SER A 80 -10.68 7.27 -4.01
N THR A 81 -11.37 8.17 -4.71
CA THR A 81 -12.02 7.87 -6.00
C THR A 81 -11.03 7.42 -7.07
N ILE A 82 -9.85 8.06 -7.14
CA ILE A 82 -8.80 7.71 -8.11
C ILE A 82 -8.25 6.32 -7.78
N LEU A 83 -7.92 6.09 -6.50
CA LEU A 83 -7.43 4.80 -6.03
C LEU A 83 -8.45 3.67 -6.29
N LEU A 84 -9.73 3.89 -5.97
CA LEU A 84 -10.78 2.90 -6.22
C LEU A 84 -10.96 2.61 -7.71
N GLY A 85 -10.80 3.63 -8.58
CA GLY A 85 -10.77 3.43 -10.02
C GLY A 85 -9.62 2.53 -10.47
N PHE A 86 -8.43 2.73 -9.93
CA PHE A 86 -7.26 1.89 -10.17
C PHE A 86 -7.47 0.45 -9.69
N LEU A 87 -7.92 0.26 -8.45
CA LEU A 87 -8.21 -1.06 -7.89
C LEU A 87 -9.28 -1.80 -8.70
N SER A 88 -10.36 -1.10 -9.07
CA SER A 88 -11.43 -1.68 -9.89
C SER A 88 -10.91 -2.17 -11.24
N GLN A 89 -10.07 -1.39 -11.92
CA GLN A 89 -9.46 -1.80 -13.19
C GLN A 89 -8.59 -3.05 -13.05
N GLU A 90 -7.79 -3.16 -11.99
CA GLU A 90 -6.95 -4.34 -11.75
C GLU A 90 -7.78 -5.58 -11.45
N LEU A 91 -8.79 -5.46 -10.58
CA LEU A 91 -9.70 -6.55 -10.27
C LEU A 91 -10.46 -7.04 -11.51
N HIS A 92 -10.89 -6.13 -12.37
CA HIS A 92 -11.50 -6.47 -13.66
C HIS A 92 -10.51 -7.19 -14.59
N HIS A 93 -9.24 -6.79 -14.61
CA HIS A 93 -8.24 -7.46 -15.43
C HIS A 93 -8.00 -8.90 -14.97
N ILE A 94 -7.82 -9.11 -13.66
CA ILE A 94 -7.57 -10.43 -13.06
C ILE A 94 -8.77 -11.36 -13.28
N THR A 95 -9.99 -10.87 -13.05
CA THR A 95 -11.20 -11.67 -13.25
C THR A 95 -11.42 -12.04 -14.72
N ASN A 96 -11.20 -11.10 -15.64
CA ASN A 96 -11.34 -11.38 -17.08
C ASN A 96 -10.28 -12.36 -17.61
N GLN A 97 -9.03 -12.28 -17.13
CA GLN A 97 -7.99 -13.25 -17.48
C GLN A 97 -8.32 -14.65 -16.98
N SER A 98 -8.82 -14.76 -15.75
CA SER A 98 -9.22 -16.04 -15.15
C SER A 98 -10.35 -16.72 -15.95
N VAL A 99 -11.33 -15.94 -16.42
CA VAL A 99 -12.42 -16.43 -17.26
C VAL A 99 -11.93 -16.88 -18.64
N GLN A 100 -11.00 -16.14 -19.25
CA GLN A 100 -10.42 -16.51 -20.55
C GLN A 100 -9.56 -17.77 -20.49
N GLN A 101 -8.79 -17.96 -19.40
CA GLN A 101 -8.02 -19.19 -19.17
C GLN A 101 -8.91 -20.42 -19.01
N LEU A 102 -10.05 -20.30 -18.32
CA LEU A 102 -11.02 -21.39 -18.17
C LEU A 102 -11.79 -21.71 -19.46
N ALA A 103 -12.08 -20.71 -20.29
CA ALA A 103 -12.79 -20.89 -21.56
C ALA A 103 -11.93 -21.45 -22.70
N SER A 104 -10.62 -21.60 -22.49
CA SER A 104 -9.66 -22.12 -23.48
C SER A 104 -9.26 -23.59 -23.24
N VAL A 105 -9.92 -24.27 -22.30
CA VAL A 105 -9.77 -25.70 -21.96
C VAL A 105 -11.00 -26.45 -22.45
#